data_AF-A0AAT9HF20-F1
#
_entry.id   AF-A0AAT9HF20-F1
#
_cell.length_a   1.000
_cell.length_b   1.000
_cell.length_c   1.000
_cell.angle_alpha   90.00
_cell.angle_beta   90.00
_cell.angle_gamma   90.00
#
_symmetry.space_group_name_H-M   'P 1'
#
loop_
_entity.id
_entity.type
_entity.pdbx_description
1 polymer ?
#
loop_
_entity_poly.entity_id
_entity_poly.type
_entity_poly.pdbx_seq_one_letter_code
_entity_poly.pdbx_strand_id
1 'polypeptide(L)'
;METKQGFLGRIVDIGAELFAMSAACVRAELLRGRGENGREAYQLADAFCRQARVRVEELFTRLWTNTDDVDRKVVRNVLAGTYTWLEQGVIDPSDDGPWIADATPGPSEHQNAHRPIR
;
A
#
# COMPACT_ATOMS: atom_id res chain seq x y z
N MET A 1 19.25 9.95 12.29
CA MET A 1 18.99 8.99 11.20
C MET A 1 17.54 9.00 10.71
N GLU A 2 16.66 9.89 11.20
CA GLU A 2 15.22 9.95 10.84
C GLU A 2 14.89 10.55 9.46
N THR A 3 15.86 11.12 8.74
CA THR A 3 15.61 11.87 7.48
C THR A 3 15.70 11.04 6.19
N LYS A 4 15.81 9.71 6.27
CA LYS A 4 15.96 8.83 5.09
C LYS A 4 15.01 7.63 5.08
N GLN A 5 13.79 7.78 5.62
CA GLN A 5 12.81 6.68 5.65
C GLN A 5 12.44 6.18 4.23
N GLY A 6 12.30 7.09 3.25
CA GLY A 6 12.04 6.70 1.85
C GLY A 6 13.16 5.86 1.23
N PHE A 7 14.42 6.20 1.50
CA PHE A 7 15.57 5.42 1.07
C PHE A 7 15.59 4.03 1.72
N LEU A 8 15.37 3.95 3.04
CA LEU A 8 15.34 2.68 3.76
C LEU A 8 14.19 1.78 3.28
N GLY A 9 13.00 2.36 3.04
CA GLY A 9 11.86 1.65 2.48
C GLY A 9 12.20 0.96 1.16
N ARG A 10 12.81 1.68 0.22
CA ARG A 10 13.24 1.11 -1.08
C ARG A 10 14.27 -0.02 -0.92
N ILE A 11 15.19 0.07 0.05
CA ILE A 11 16.14 -1.03 0.34
C ILE A 11 15.40 -2.27 0.88
N VAL A 12 14.43 -2.06 1.77
CA VAL A 12 13.59 -3.15 2.29
C VAL A 12 12.80 -3.81 1.17
N ASP A 13 12.22 -3.02 0.27
CA ASP A 13 11.46 -3.54 -0.88
C ASP A 13 12.36 -4.37 -1.82
N ILE A 14 13.60 -3.91 -2.09
CA ILE A 14 14.58 -4.70 -2.86
C ILE A 14 14.86 -6.03 -2.16
N GLY A 15 15.09 -5.99 -0.85
CA GLY A 15 15.31 -7.21 -0.05
C GLY A 15 14.13 -8.17 -0.11
N ALA A 16 12.90 -7.64 -0.07
CA ALA A 16 11.68 -8.43 -0.17
C ALA A 16 11.54 -9.15 -1.52
N GLU A 17 11.85 -8.46 -2.63
CA GLU A 17 11.85 -9.07 -3.97
C GLU A 17 12.89 -10.19 -4.09
N LEU A 18 14.11 -9.97 -3.62
CA LEU A 18 15.18 -10.98 -3.65
C LEU A 18 14.84 -12.20 -2.76
N PHE A 19 14.24 -11.97 -1.60
CA PHE A 19 13.76 -13.03 -0.73
C PHE A 19 12.64 -13.83 -1.41
N ALA A 20 11.66 -13.16 -2.01
CA ALA A 20 10.57 -13.81 -2.71
C ALA A 20 11.06 -14.66 -3.89
N MET A 21 12.05 -14.18 -4.66
CA MET A 21 12.67 -14.95 -5.74
C MET A 21 13.31 -16.23 -5.21
N SER A 22 14.07 -16.12 -4.12
CA SER A 22 14.72 -17.26 -3.48
C SER A 22 13.70 -18.26 -2.94
N ALA A 23 12.66 -17.79 -2.26
CA ALA A 23 11.58 -18.62 -1.74
C ALA A 23 10.80 -19.35 -2.85
N ALA A 24 10.52 -18.67 -3.97
CA ALA A 24 9.88 -19.28 -5.14
C ALA A 24 10.73 -20.40 -5.74
N CYS A 25 12.04 -20.17 -5.92
CA CYS A 25 12.97 -21.18 -6.41
C CYS A 25 13.07 -22.40 -5.47
N VAL A 26 13.21 -22.18 -4.16
CA VAL A 26 13.26 -23.26 -3.16
C VAL A 26 11.94 -24.04 -3.13
N ARG A 27 10.80 -23.36 -3.27
CA ARG A 27 9.49 -24.02 -3.32
C ARG A 27 9.34 -24.88 -4.57
N ALA A 28 9.77 -24.39 -5.73
CA ALA A 28 9.74 -25.18 -6.97
C ALA A 28 10.63 -26.43 -6.87
N GLU A 29 11.82 -26.30 -6.28
CA GLU A 29 12.73 -27.42 -6.01
C GLU A 29 12.08 -28.48 -5.09
N LEU A 30 11.44 -28.03 -4.01
CA LEU A 30 10.72 -28.89 -3.08
C LEU A 30 9.62 -29.69 -3.77
N LEU A 31 8.79 -29.03 -4.58
CA LEU A 31 7.69 -29.65 -5.33
C LEU A 31 8.21 -30.69 -6.33
N ARG A 32 9.30 -30.35 -7.06
CA ARG A 32 9.98 -31.31 -7.93
C ARG A 32 10.48 -32.54 -7.16
N GLY A 33 11.11 -32.34 -5.99
CA GLY A 33 11.61 -33.43 -5.15
C GLY A 33 10.52 -34.36 -4.62
N ARG A 34 9.28 -33.87 -4.49
CA ARG A 34 8.11 -34.67 -4.07
C ARG A 34 7.38 -35.36 -5.22
N GLY A 35 7.78 -35.11 -6.47
CA GLY A 35 7.06 -35.60 -7.65
C GLY A 35 5.76 -34.82 -7.93
N GLU A 36 5.59 -33.64 -7.34
CA GLU A 36 4.38 -32.81 -7.45
C GLU A 36 4.62 -31.69 -8.47
N ASN A 37 4.06 -31.78 -9.68
CA ASN A 37 4.00 -30.68 -10.67
C ASN A 37 5.30 -29.85 -10.81
N GLY A 38 6.47 -30.51 -10.71
CA GLY A 38 7.75 -29.81 -10.57
C GLY A 38 8.07 -28.93 -11.78
N ARG A 39 7.68 -29.38 -12.98
CA ARG A 39 7.89 -28.63 -14.23
C ARG A 39 7.10 -27.32 -14.23
N GLU A 40 5.82 -27.38 -13.90
CA GLU A 40 4.93 -26.22 -13.80
C GLU A 40 5.40 -25.28 -12.70
N ALA A 41 5.85 -25.82 -11.56
CA ALA A 41 6.41 -25.03 -10.48
C ALA A 41 7.66 -24.23 -10.89
N TYR A 42 8.58 -24.81 -11.66
CA TYR A 42 9.71 -24.06 -12.22
C TYR A 42 9.28 -23.00 -13.23
N GLN A 43 8.28 -23.28 -14.08
CA GLN A 43 7.78 -22.29 -15.04
C GLN A 43 7.23 -21.06 -14.31
N LEU A 44 6.47 -21.28 -13.24
CA LEU A 44 5.96 -20.19 -12.40
C LEU A 44 7.08 -19.45 -11.68
N ALA A 45 8.06 -20.16 -11.12
CA ALA A 45 9.20 -19.53 -10.45
C ALA A 45 10.07 -18.71 -11.41
N ASP A 46 10.35 -19.21 -12.62
CA ASP A 46 11.10 -18.48 -13.66
C ASP A 46 10.35 -17.21 -14.09
N ALA A 47 9.05 -17.31 -14.37
CA ALA A 47 8.22 -16.16 -14.71
C ALA A 47 8.22 -15.10 -13.60
N PHE A 48 8.04 -15.53 -12.35
CA PHE A 48 8.09 -14.64 -11.19
C PHE A 48 9.46 -13.95 -11.06
N CYS A 49 10.56 -14.72 -11.16
CA CYS A 49 11.91 -14.18 -11.04
C CYS A 49 12.25 -13.16 -12.13
N ARG A 50 11.76 -13.36 -13.36
CA ARG A 50 11.92 -12.36 -14.43
C ARG A 50 11.18 -11.06 -14.13
N GLN A 51 9.95 -11.14 -13.62
CA GLN A 51 9.19 -9.97 -13.22
C GLN A 51 9.79 -9.26 -12.01
N ALA A 52 10.22 -10.02 -11.00
CA ALA A 52 10.87 -9.50 -9.80
C ALA A 52 12.17 -8.76 -10.15
N ARG A 53 12.95 -9.26 -11.11
CA ARG A 53 14.16 -8.58 -11.57
C ARG A 53 13.88 -7.17 -12.12
N VAL A 54 12.82 -7.01 -12.93
CA VAL A 54 12.41 -5.69 -13.43
C VAL A 54 12.07 -4.75 -12.26
N ARG A 55 11.29 -5.22 -11.28
CA ARG A 55 10.95 -4.44 -10.08
C ARG A 55 12.18 -4.07 -9.26
N VAL A 56 13.12 -4.99 -9.08
CA VAL A 56 14.39 -4.74 -8.37
C VAL A 56 15.21 -3.67 -9.08
N GLU A 57 15.34 -3.75 -10.41
CA GLU A 57 16.06 -2.76 -11.22
C GLU A 57 15.41 -1.36 -11.07
N GLU A 58 14.08 -1.27 -11.15
CA GLU A 58 13.35 -0.02 -10.93
C GLU A 58 13.56 0.54 -9.51
N LEU A 59 13.50 -0.31 -8.48
CA LEU A 59 13.74 0.09 -7.10
C LEU A 59 15.17 0.61 -6.90
N PHE A 60 16.18 -0.04 -7.49
CA PHE A 60 17.56 0.44 -7.47
C PHE A 60 17.70 1.81 -8.14
N THR A 61 17.05 2.03 -9.28
CA THR A 61 17.02 3.36 -9.93
C THR A 61 16.38 4.40 -9.01
N ARG A 62 15.28 4.07 -8.33
CA ARG A 62 14.57 4.98 -7.41
C ARG A 62 15.35 5.34 -6.15
N LEU A 63 16.39 4.59 -5.77
CA LEU A 63 17.29 5.00 -4.68
C LEU A 63 17.98 6.34 -4.98
N TRP A 64 18.27 6.61 -6.25
CA TRP A 64 19.01 7.78 -6.69
C TRP A 64 18.17 8.80 -7.45
N THR A 65 17.20 8.32 -8.23
CA THR A 65 16.29 9.16 -9.01
C THR A 65 14.92 9.16 -8.35
N ASN A 66 14.68 10.16 -7.51
CA ASN A 66 13.42 10.35 -6.79
C ASN A 66 13.19 11.85 -6.49
N THR A 67 12.00 12.17 -6.00
CA THR A 67 11.56 13.53 -5.68
C THR A 67 11.61 13.84 -4.19
N ASP A 68 12.20 12.97 -3.36
CA ASP A 68 12.10 13.00 -1.89
C ASP A 68 12.40 14.40 -1.31
N ASP A 69 13.41 15.09 -1.84
CA ASP A 69 13.79 16.45 -1.39
C ASP A 69 12.74 17.52 -1.72
N VAL A 70 12.12 17.44 -2.90
CA VAL A 70 11.05 18.35 -3.32
C VAL A 70 9.77 18.03 -2.55
N ASP A 71 9.43 16.75 -2.42
CA ASP A 71 8.25 16.28 -1.70
C ASP A 71 8.29 16.76 -0.24
N ARG A 72 9.47 16.64 0.41
CA ARG A 72 9.67 17.15 1.77
C ARG A 72 9.48 18.67 1.88
N LYS A 73 9.85 19.44 0.85
CA LYS A 73 9.61 20.89 0.82
C LYS A 73 8.12 21.19 0.67
N VAL A 74 7.44 20.49 -0.23
CA VAL A 74 6.00 20.65 -0.46
C VAL A 74 5.22 20.32 0.81
N VAL A 75 5.48 19.18 1.45
CA VAL A 75 4.82 18.78 2.71
C VAL A 75 4.98 19.85 3.79
N ARG A 76 6.18 20.42 3.95
CA ARG A 76 6.39 21.51 4.93
C ARG A 76 5.54 22.74 4.61
N ASN A 77 5.42 23.12 3.34
CA ASN A 77 4.62 24.26 2.92
C ASN A 77 3.12 24.01 3.04
N VAL A 78 2.67 22.77 2.79
CA VAL A 78 1.28 22.33 3.06
C VAL A 78 0.97 22.51 4.55
N LEU A 79 1.81 21.97 5.43
CA LEU A 79 1.63 22.09 6.88
C LEU A 79 1.74 23.53 7.39
N ALA A 80 2.47 24.39 6.68
CA ALA A 80 2.53 25.83 6.97
C ALA A 80 1.32 26.62 6.42
N GLY A 81 0.35 25.96 5.79
CA GLY A 81 -0.84 26.59 5.20
C GLY A 81 -0.56 27.40 3.92
N THR A 82 0.61 27.26 3.32
CA THR A 82 1.03 28.05 2.14
C THR A 82 0.13 27.81 0.92
N TYR A 83 -0.51 26.64 0.84
CA TYR A 83 -1.35 26.23 -0.28
C TYR A 83 -2.85 26.25 0.03
N THR A 84 -3.28 26.87 1.13
CA THR A 84 -4.71 27.00 1.50
C THR A 84 -5.55 27.70 0.43
N TRP A 85 -4.93 28.52 -0.41
CA TRP A 85 -5.60 29.12 -1.57
C TRP A 85 -6.14 28.06 -2.55
N LEU A 86 -5.58 26.85 -2.58
CA LEU A 86 -6.05 25.75 -3.44
C LEU A 86 -7.39 25.18 -2.95
N GLU A 87 -7.74 25.39 -1.68
CA GLU A 87 -8.99 24.95 -1.08
C GLU A 87 -10.14 25.94 -1.39
N GLN A 88 -9.84 27.13 -1.89
CA GLN A 88 -10.86 28.14 -2.18
C GLN A 88 -11.86 27.66 -3.24
N GLY A 89 -13.14 27.62 -2.87
CA GLY A 89 -14.21 27.15 -3.74
C GLY A 89 -14.45 25.64 -3.69
N VAL A 90 -13.68 24.89 -2.90
CA VAL A 90 -14.00 23.50 -2.54
C VAL A 90 -15.03 23.51 -1.42
N ILE A 91 -16.17 22.87 -1.66
CA ILE A 91 -17.20 22.67 -0.61
C ILE A 91 -16.73 21.52 0.27
N ASP A 92 -16.55 21.75 1.57
CA ASP A 92 -16.26 20.69 2.53
C ASP A 92 -17.56 19.91 2.82
N PRO A 93 -17.65 18.63 2.43
CA PRO A 93 -18.83 17.81 2.73
C PRO A 93 -18.95 17.45 4.22
N SER A 94 -17.92 17.73 5.02
CA SER A 94 -17.87 17.51 6.47
C SER A 94 -18.34 18.74 7.27
N ASP A 95 -18.58 19.86 6.58
CA ASP A 95 -19.19 21.03 7.21
C ASP A 95 -20.61 20.67 7.67
N ASP A 96 -21.11 21.35 8.71
CA ASP A 96 -22.42 21.09 9.34
C ASP A 96 -23.61 21.51 8.44
N GLY A 97 -23.52 21.21 7.14
CA GLY A 97 -24.63 21.32 6.20
C GLY A 97 -25.90 20.79 6.86
N PRO A 98 -27.05 21.45 6.63
CA PRO A 98 -28.25 21.21 7.41
C PRO A 98 -28.53 19.72 7.51
N TRP A 99 -28.45 19.18 8.73
CA TRP A 99 -28.66 17.77 9.02
C TRP A 99 -29.96 17.33 8.34
N ILE A 100 -29.85 16.42 7.35
CA ILE A 100 -31.00 15.96 6.55
C ILE A 100 -32.01 15.20 7.43
N ALA A 101 -31.58 14.74 8.61
CA ALA A 101 -32.42 14.09 9.61
C ALA A 101 -32.11 14.60 11.02
N ASP A 102 -33.16 14.71 11.84
CA ASP A 102 -33.05 14.97 13.29
C ASP A 102 -32.33 13.79 13.95
N ALA A 103 -31.18 14.06 14.58
CA ALA A 103 -30.34 13.08 15.27
C ALA A 103 -30.52 13.15 16.80
N THR A 104 -31.62 13.70 17.30
CA THR A 104 -31.93 13.73 18.74
C THR A 104 -31.87 12.30 19.31
N PRO A 105 -30.97 12.01 20.27
CA PRO A 105 -30.87 10.67 20.85
C PRO A 105 -32.18 10.25 21.52
N GLY A 106 -32.74 9.12 21.11
CA GLY A 106 -34.00 8.58 21.64
C GLY A 106 -34.11 7.07 21.45
N PRO A 107 -35.06 6.42 22.14
CA PRO A 107 -35.36 5.01 21.91
C PRO A 107 -35.81 4.79 20.45
N SER A 108 -35.36 3.69 19.83
CA SER A 108 -35.75 3.33 18.47
C SER A 108 -37.27 3.19 18.34
N GLU A 109 -37.88 3.92 17.41
CA GLU A 109 -39.29 3.75 17.03
C GLU A 109 -39.51 2.54 16.10
N HIS A 110 -38.44 1.97 15.56
CA HIS A 110 -38.51 0.83 14.66
C HIS A 110 -38.47 -0.51 15.40
N GLN A 111 -39.21 -1.49 14.86
CA GLN A 111 -39.24 -2.86 15.38
C GLN A 111 -37.83 -3.47 15.33
N ASN A 112 -37.40 -4.03 16.46
CA ASN A 112 -36.12 -4.73 16.57
C ASN A 112 -36.13 -6.00 15.69
N ALA A 113 -35.40 -5.95 14.57
CA ALA A 113 -35.27 -7.07 13.64
C ALA A 113 -34.12 -8.03 13.99
N HIS A 114 -33.44 -7.84 15.13
CA HIS A 114 -32.35 -8.70 15.56
C HIS A 114 -32.85 -10.14 15.80
N ARG A 115 -32.35 -11.08 14.99
CA ARG A 115 -32.63 -12.50 15.11
C ARG A 115 -31.65 -13.14 16.11
N PRO A 116 -32.11 -13.60 17.29
CA PRO A 116 -31.22 -14.27 18.23
C PRO A 116 -30.76 -15.62 17.65
N ILE A 117 -29.45 -15.82 17.57
CA ILE A 117 -28.83 -17.10 17.20
C ILE A 117 -28.57 -17.87 18.50
N ARG A 118 -29.06 -19.11 18.57
CA ARG A 118 -28.76 -20.06 19.67
C ARG A 118 -27.64 -20.99 19.27
#